data_AF-A0A9N8MPD4-F1
#
_entry.id   AF-A0A9N8MPD4-F1
#
_cell.length_a   1.000
_cell.length_b   1.000
_cell.length_c   1.000
_cell.angle_alpha   90.00
_cell.angle_beta   90.00
_cell.angle_gamma   90.00
#
_symmetry.space_group_name_H-M   'P 1'
#
loop_
_entity.id
_entity.type
_entity.pdbx_description
1 polymer ?
#
loop_
_entity_poly.entity_id
_entity_poly.type
_entity_poly.pdbx_seq_one_letter_code
_entity_poly.pdbx_strand_id
1 'polypeptide(L)'
;MMHLTKQLLAVIVLAITSNWALAKTAPECLKHLGGGFSDAQCFAGLQVDMVEENKLLYRKIRSKIPAGNRHAEVLDAYMAAQDDGVKFCELQRDAGAGWETNPDGSMYPALYQECVFDLRKVQNKFLTNLLTMANW
;
A
#
# COMPACT_ATOMS: atom_id res chain seq x y z
N MET A 1 29.76 -16.80 -36.35
CA MET A 1 29.59 -17.13 -34.92
C MET A 1 29.68 -15.94 -33.96
N MET A 2 30.48 -14.90 -34.24
CA MET A 2 30.61 -13.69 -33.38
C MET A 2 29.41 -12.71 -33.41
N HIS A 3 28.57 -12.76 -34.45
CA HIS A 3 27.41 -11.85 -34.56
C HIS A 3 26.20 -12.31 -33.74
N LEU A 4 26.01 -13.62 -33.59
CA LEU A 4 24.86 -14.20 -32.86
C LEU A 4 24.97 -13.95 -31.35
N THR A 5 26.19 -14.01 -30.81
CA THR A 5 26.48 -13.77 -29.39
C THR A 5 26.30 -12.31 -28.99
N LYS A 6 26.59 -11.36 -29.89
CA LYS A 6 26.34 -9.92 -29.66
C LYS A 6 24.84 -9.58 -29.62
N GLN A 7 24.03 -10.23 -30.45
CA GLN A 7 22.58 -10.00 -30.47
C GLN A 7 21.88 -10.57 -29.22
N LEU A 8 22.33 -11.74 -28.73
CA LEU A 8 21.81 -12.33 -27.49
C LEU A 8 22.08 -11.48 -26.25
N LEU A 9 23.25 -10.87 -26.15
CA LEU A 9 23.59 -9.95 -25.05
C LEU A 9 22.70 -8.69 -25.04
N ALA A 10 22.36 -8.15 -26.21
CA ALA A 10 21.51 -6.96 -26.31
C ALA A 10 20.06 -7.22 -25.84
N VAL A 11 19.51 -8.40 -26.15
CA VAL A 11 18.14 -8.79 -25.74
C VAL A 11 18.04 -9.01 -24.23
N ILE A 12 19.07 -9.61 -23.61
CA ILE A 12 19.11 -9.83 -22.16
C ILE A 12 19.19 -8.49 -21.41
N VAL A 13 19.96 -7.52 -21.91
CA VAL A 13 20.03 -6.18 -21.30
C VAL A 13 18.68 -5.44 -21.41
N LEU A 14 17.98 -5.54 -22.54
CA LEU A 14 16.65 -4.94 -22.75
C LEU A 14 15.57 -5.53 -21.82
N ALA A 15 15.66 -6.82 -21.48
CA ALA A 15 14.74 -7.49 -20.56
C ALA A 15 15.00 -7.14 -19.08
N ILE A 16 16.23 -6.74 -18.72
CA ILE A 16 16.57 -6.33 -17.35
C ILE A 16 16.24 -4.84 -17.12
N THR A 17 16.28 -4.01 -18.17
CA THR A 17 15.93 -2.58 -18.07
C THR A 17 14.44 -2.29 -18.25
N SER A 18 13.61 -3.30 -18.49
CA SER A 18 12.16 -3.17 -18.39
C SER A 18 11.80 -3.08 -16.90
N ASN A 19 12.12 -1.95 -16.27
CA ASN A 19 11.41 -1.52 -15.08
C ASN A 19 9.95 -1.41 -15.53
N TRP A 20 9.12 -2.35 -15.10
CA TRP A 20 7.68 -2.24 -15.26
C TRP A 20 7.28 -0.96 -14.53
N ALA A 21 7.05 0.11 -15.29
CA ALA A 21 6.45 1.31 -14.76
C ALA A 21 5.03 0.91 -14.35
N LEU A 22 4.88 0.51 -13.09
CA LEU A 22 3.58 0.26 -12.51
C LEU A 22 2.86 1.62 -12.54
N ALA A 23 1.88 1.76 -13.43
CA ALA A 23 1.09 2.97 -13.51
C ALA A 23 0.44 3.19 -12.14
N LYS A 24 0.73 4.33 -11.51
CA LYS A 24 0.12 4.72 -10.24
C LYS A 24 -1.37 4.94 -10.46
N THR A 25 -2.17 4.52 -9.48
CA THR A 25 -3.60 4.80 -9.53
C THR A 25 -3.83 6.25 -9.20
N ALA A 26 -4.62 6.89 -10.03
CA ALA A 26 -4.72 8.33 -10.01
C ALA A 26 -5.85 8.74 -9.03
N PRO A 27 -5.58 9.61 -8.02
CA PRO A 27 -6.53 9.90 -6.94
C PRO A 27 -7.89 10.44 -7.37
N GLU A 28 -8.00 10.98 -8.58
CA GLU A 28 -9.27 11.41 -9.15
C GLU A 28 -10.29 10.28 -9.32
N CYS A 29 -9.87 9.01 -9.31
CA CYS A 29 -10.81 7.89 -9.32
C CYS A 29 -11.79 7.95 -8.14
N LEU A 30 -11.40 8.56 -7.01
CA LEU A 30 -12.28 8.80 -5.84
C LEU A 30 -13.44 9.76 -6.15
N LYS A 31 -13.38 10.55 -7.22
CA LYS A 31 -14.48 11.43 -7.64
C LYS A 31 -15.56 10.69 -8.44
N HIS A 32 -15.27 9.45 -8.83
CA HIS A 32 -16.12 8.64 -9.71
C HIS A 32 -16.62 7.37 -9.02
N LEU A 33 -16.62 7.35 -7.69
CA LEU A 33 -17.17 6.24 -6.91
C LEU A 33 -18.68 6.14 -7.18
N GLY A 34 -19.13 4.94 -7.52
CA GLY A 34 -20.52 4.67 -7.93
C GLY A 34 -21.08 3.38 -7.36
N GLY A 35 -20.32 2.67 -6.54
CA GLY A 35 -20.60 1.32 -6.07
C GLY A 35 -20.20 0.29 -7.12
N GLY A 36 -19.26 -0.59 -6.78
CA GLY A 36 -18.92 -1.75 -7.60
C GLY A 36 -17.42 -1.99 -7.77
N PHE A 37 -17.09 -2.78 -8.79
CA PHE A 37 -15.74 -3.31 -8.97
C PHE A 37 -14.70 -2.24 -9.32
N SER A 38 -15.08 -1.19 -10.03
CA SER A 38 -14.22 -0.03 -10.32
C SER A 38 -13.75 0.68 -9.05
N ASP A 39 -14.61 0.74 -8.04
CA ASP A 39 -14.31 1.38 -6.76
C ASP A 39 -13.28 0.54 -6.01
N ALA A 40 -13.45 -0.79 -6.02
CA ALA A 40 -12.48 -1.72 -5.46
C ALA A 40 -11.10 -1.56 -6.12
N GLN A 41 -11.04 -1.38 -7.45
CA GLN A 41 -9.78 -1.12 -8.16
C GLN A 41 -9.16 0.23 -7.79
N CYS A 42 -9.98 1.29 -7.70
CA CYS A 42 -9.53 2.61 -7.28
C CYS A 42 -8.88 2.55 -5.88
N PHE A 43 -9.59 2.02 -4.89
CA PHE A 43 -9.07 1.89 -3.54
C PHE A 43 -7.86 0.95 -3.47
N ALA A 44 -7.91 -0.20 -4.16
CA ALA A 44 -6.80 -1.15 -4.18
C ALA A 44 -5.51 -0.54 -4.78
N GLY A 45 -5.65 0.29 -5.80
CA GLY A 45 -4.54 1.01 -6.38
C GLY A 45 -3.98 2.09 -5.46
N LEU A 46 -4.85 2.92 -4.89
CA LEU A 46 -4.45 4.02 -4.01
C LEU A 46 -3.84 3.53 -2.69
N GLN A 47 -4.30 2.41 -2.13
CA GLN A 47 -3.69 1.86 -0.93
C GLN A 47 -2.24 1.40 -1.17
N VAL A 48 -1.89 0.92 -2.37
CA VAL A 48 -0.52 0.47 -2.69
C VAL A 48 0.42 1.66 -2.63
N ASP A 49 0.00 2.77 -3.22
CA ASP A 49 0.74 4.03 -3.15
C ASP A 49 0.91 4.52 -1.70
N MET A 50 -0.14 4.44 -0.87
CA MET A 50 -0.08 4.78 0.55
C MET A 50 0.85 3.85 1.34
N VAL A 51 0.86 2.54 1.07
CA VAL A 51 1.76 1.58 1.73
C VAL A 51 3.23 1.92 1.43
N GLU A 52 3.55 2.23 0.18
CA GLU A 52 4.92 2.61 -0.19
C GLU A 52 5.34 3.94 0.44
N GLU A 53 4.44 4.92 0.50
CA GLU A 53 4.69 6.17 1.21
C GLU A 53 4.90 5.95 2.72
N ASN A 54 4.08 5.12 3.36
CA ASN A 54 4.21 4.78 4.78
C ASN A 54 5.55 4.09 5.07
N LYS A 55 6.01 3.18 4.20
CA LYS A 55 7.34 2.57 4.32
C LYS A 55 8.46 3.61 4.20
N LEU A 56 8.32 4.59 3.30
CA LEU A 56 9.29 5.67 3.17
C LEU A 56 9.34 6.55 4.43
N LEU A 57 8.18 6.94 4.97
CA LEU A 57 8.09 7.71 6.21
C LEU A 57 8.68 6.93 7.38
N TYR A 58 8.31 5.66 7.54
CA TYR A 58 8.88 4.75 8.54
C TYR A 58 10.42 4.74 8.48
N ARG A 59 11.02 4.52 7.30
CA ARG A 59 12.49 4.51 7.14
C ARG A 59 13.14 5.83 7.56
N LYS A 60 12.52 6.98 7.21
CA LYS A 60 13.00 8.31 7.59
C LYS A 60 12.92 8.57 9.09
N ILE A 61 11.86 8.11 9.76
CA ILE A 61 11.73 8.21 11.22
C ILE A 61 12.73 7.28 11.89
N ARG A 62 12.80 6.03 11.43
CA ARG A 62 13.64 4.99 12.02
C ARG A 62 15.12 5.35 12.01
N SER A 63 15.59 6.05 10.98
CA SER A 63 16.99 6.53 10.87
C SER A 63 17.33 7.68 11.82
N LYS A 64 16.33 8.37 12.38
CA LYS A 64 16.52 9.46 13.36
C LYS A 64 16.54 8.96 14.80
N ILE A 65 16.09 7.74 15.05
CA ILE A 65 16.09 7.13 16.38
C ILE A 65 17.52 6.64 16.68
N PRO A 66 18.16 7.06 17.79
CA PRO A 66 19.49 6.59 18.15
C PRO A 66 19.57 5.06 18.31
N ALA A 67 20.74 4.49 18.00
CA ALA A 67 20.97 3.07 18.18
C ALA A 67 20.77 2.65 19.66
N GLY A 68 20.11 1.52 19.88
CA GLY A 68 19.79 1.00 21.22
C GLY A 68 18.62 1.71 21.92
N ASN A 69 18.02 2.73 21.29
CA ASN A 69 16.84 3.38 21.85
C ASN A 69 15.58 2.52 21.64
N ARG A 70 14.89 2.16 22.72
CA ARG A 70 13.66 1.33 22.72
C ARG A 70 12.52 1.87 21.84
N HIS A 71 12.49 3.18 21.54
CA HIS A 71 11.48 3.74 20.65
C HIS A 71 11.55 3.19 19.22
N ALA A 72 12.71 2.65 18.81
CA ALA A 72 12.83 1.90 17.58
C ALA A 72 11.88 0.69 17.55
N GLU A 73 11.93 -0.15 18.59
CA GLU A 73 11.08 -1.34 18.71
C GLU A 73 9.59 -0.98 18.76
N VAL A 74 9.26 0.15 19.43
CA VAL A 74 7.87 0.64 19.48
C VAL A 74 7.38 1.06 18.08
N LEU A 75 8.23 1.71 17.29
CA LEU A 75 7.90 2.07 15.91
C LEU A 75 7.75 0.82 15.02
N ASP A 76 8.64 -0.15 15.17
CA ASP A 76 8.61 -1.41 14.42
C ASP A 76 7.33 -2.19 14.76
N ALA A 77 6.97 -2.27 16.05
CA ALA A 77 5.74 -2.89 16.52
C ALA A 77 4.48 -2.15 16.05
N TYR A 78 4.53 -0.81 15.97
CA TYR A 78 3.43 -0.03 15.41
C TYR A 78 3.18 -0.41 13.94
N MET A 79 4.23 -0.53 13.12
CA MET A 79 4.06 -0.92 11.71
C MET A 79 3.44 -2.31 11.59
N ALA A 80 3.90 -3.28 12.38
CA ALA A 80 3.33 -4.63 12.41
C ALA A 80 1.85 -4.63 12.84
N ALA A 81 1.50 -3.86 13.87
CA ALA A 81 0.12 -3.75 14.34
C ALA A 81 -0.83 -3.14 13.29
N GLN A 82 -0.34 -2.18 12.48
CA GLN A 82 -1.12 -1.62 11.37
C GLN A 82 -1.38 -2.66 10.28
N ASP A 83 -0.40 -3.51 9.97
CA ASP A 83 -0.55 -4.59 9.00
C ASP A 83 -1.50 -5.68 9.51
N ASP A 84 -1.36 -6.09 10.77
CA ASP A 84 -2.25 -7.06 11.42
C ASP A 84 -3.69 -6.56 11.53
N GLY A 85 -3.88 -5.24 11.63
CA GLY A 85 -5.19 -4.59 11.71
C GLY A 85 -6.01 -4.70 10.44
N VAL A 86 -5.39 -4.94 9.27
CA VAL A 86 -6.06 -5.02 7.96
C VAL A 86 -7.14 -6.10 7.95
N LYS A 87 -6.92 -7.22 8.63
CA LYS A 87 -7.90 -8.33 8.69
C LYS A 87 -9.26 -7.89 9.24
N PHE A 88 -9.30 -6.84 10.08
CA PHE A 88 -10.56 -6.36 10.63
C PHE A 88 -11.45 -5.67 9.57
N CYS A 89 -10.92 -5.33 8.39
CA CYS A 89 -11.74 -4.85 7.27
C CYS A 89 -12.67 -5.92 6.70
N GLU A 90 -12.43 -7.21 7.00
CA GLU A 90 -13.39 -8.28 6.69
C GLU A 90 -14.73 -8.05 7.40
N LEU A 91 -14.74 -7.46 8.61
CA LEU A 91 -15.97 -7.16 9.34
C LEU A 91 -16.86 -6.17 8.59
N GLN A 92 -16.28 -5.14 7.97
CA GLN A 92 -17.05 -4.16 7.21
C GLN A 92 -17.61 -4.76 5.91
N ARG A 93 -16.81 -5.59 5.22
CA ARG A 93 -17.25 -6.35 4.05
C ARG A 93 -18.42 -7.28 4.40
N ASP A 94 -18.24 -8.11 5.42
CA ASP A 94 -19.20 -9.16 5.79
C ASP A 94 -20.47 -8.54 6.36
N ALA A 95 -20.37 -7.47 7.16
CA ALA A 95 -21.54 -6.72 7.61
C ALA A 95 -22.33 -6.11 6.41
N GLY A 96 -21.62 -5.57 5.42
CA GLY A 96 -22.23 -5.06 4.19
C GLY A 96 -22.94 -6.15 3.38
N ALA A 97 -22.48 -7.39 3.49
CA ALA A 97 -23.05 -8.56 2.83
C ALA A 97 -24.02 -9.37 3.73
N GLY A 98 -24.54 -8.78 4.80
CA GLY A 98 -25.51 -9.48 5.67
C GLY A 98 -24.93 -10.69 6.42
N TRP A 99 -23.63 -10.65 6.74
CA TRP A 99 -22.87 -11.68 7.45
C TRP A 99 -22.64 -12.98 6.65
N GLU A 100 -22.76 -12.92 5.33
CA GLU A 100 -22.32 -14.00 4.47
C GLU A 100 -20.80 -14.21 4.59
N THR A 101 -20.38 -15.47 4.75
CA THR A 101 -18.97 -15.85 4.73
C THR A 101 -18.48 -15.92 3.29
N ASN A 102 -17.51 -15.06 2.94
CA ASN A 102 -16.97 -14.90 1.58
C ASN A 102 -17.98 -14.37 0.55
N PRO A 103 -18.53 -13.16 0.79
CA PRO A 103 -19.53 -12.62 -0.11
C PRO A 103 -18.90 -12.31 -1.47
N ASP A 104 -19.47 -12.88 -2.54
CA ASP A 104 -19.12 -12.57 -3.92
C ASP A 104 -20.04 -11.46 -4.47
N GLY A 105 -19.62 -10.81 -5.55
CA GLY A 105 -20.32 -9.65 -6.12
C GLY A 105 -19.45 -8.40 -6.19
N SER A 106 -19.83 -7.46 -7.06
CA SER A 106 -18.97 -6.33 -7.44
C SER A 106 -18.76 -5.29 -6.33
N MET A 107 -19.67 -5.19 -5.36
CA MET A 107 -19.67 -4.13 -4.34
C MET A 107 -18.86 -4.47 -3.08
N TYR A 108 -18.89 -5.72 -2.60
CA TYR A 108 -18.23 -6.10 -1.34
C TYR A 108 -16.71 -6.01 -1.38
N PRO A 109 -16.02 -6.31 -2.51
CA PRO A 109 -14.61 -6.01 -2.64
C PRO A 109 -14.30 -4.52 -2.44
N ALA A 110 -15.19 -3.61 -2.85
CA ALA A 110 -14.97 -2.18 -2.66
C ALA A 110 -14.98 -1.79 -1.17
N LEU A 111 -15.94 -2.31 -0.38
CA LEU A 111 -16.01 -2.07 1.07
C LEU A 111 -14.74 -2.50 1.80
N TYR A 112 -14.20 -3.67 1.45
CA TYR A 112 -12.93 -4.13 2.01
C TYR A 112 -11.79 -3.18 1.62
N GLN A 113 -11.63 -2.90 0.32
CA GLN A 113 -10.51 -2.09 -0.17
C GLN A 113 -10.55 -0.65 0.33
N GLU A 114 -11.74 -0.06 0.45
CA GLU A 114 -11.96 1.26 1.06
C GLU A 114 -11.48 1.28 2.51
N CYS A 115 -11.90 0.31 3.32
CA CYS A 115 -11.45 0.19 4.70
C CYS A 115 -9.92 0.11 4.81
N VAL A 116 -9.27 -0.70 3.96
CA VAL A 116 -7.81 -0.79 3.98
C VAL A 116 -7.17 0.54 3.56
N PHE A 117 -7.67 1.17 2.49
CA PHE A 117 -7.19 2.49 2.06
C PHE A 117 -7.25 3.54 3.18
N ASP A 118 -8.37 3.60 3.90
CA ASP A 118 -8.55 4.53 5.01
C ASP A 118 -7.61 4.23 6.18
N LEU A 119 -7.41 2.97 6.53
CA LEU A 119 -6.40 2.58 7.54
C LEU A 119 -5.01 3.07 7.14
N ARG A 120 -4.60 2.87 5.88
CA ARG A 120 -3.29 3.32 5.38
C ARG A 120 -3.15 4.83 5.36
N LYS A 121 -4.24 5.55 5.08
CA LYS A 121 -4.29 7.02 5.14
C LYS A 121 -4.14 7.54 6.56
N VAL A 122 -4.79 6.91 7.54
CA VAL A 122 -4.61 7.25 8.97
C VAL A 122 -3.18 6.98 9.42
N GLN A 123 -2.62 5.82 9.04
CA GLN A 123 -1.23 5.48 9.31
C GLN A 123 -0.26 6.52 8.71
N ASN A 124 -0.49 6.94 7.47
CA ASN A 124 0.31 7.97 6.79
C ASN A 124 0.33 9.28 7.56
N LYS A 125 -0.85 9.76 7.97
CA LYS A 125 -0.99 10.99 8.75
C LYS A 125 -0.22 10.91 10.07
N PHE A 126 -0.34 9.79 10.78
CA PHE A 126 0.40 9.56 12.02
C PHE A 126 1.92 9.61 11.81
N LEU A 127 2.44 8.88 10.81
CA LEU A 127 3.88 8.85 10.51
C LEU A 127 4.41 10.21 10.03
N THR A 128 3.62 10.95 9.25
CA THR A 128 3.98 12.32 8.83
C THR A 128 4.11 13.27 10.02
N ASN A 129 3.17 13.19 10.96
CA ASN A 129 3.24 13.97 12.19
C ASN A 129 4.46 13.57 13.03
N LEU A 130 4.72 12.28 13.18
CA LEU A 130 5.87 11.78 13.94
C LEU A 130 7.20 12.24 13.31
N LEU A 131 7.32 12.18 11.98
CA LEU A 131 8.50 12.67 11.28
C LEU A 131 8.67 14.19 11.45
N THR A 132 7.59 14.95 11.40
CA THR A 132 7.61 16.40 11.66
C THR A 132 8.17 16.69 13.05
N MET A 133 7.68 15.99 14.07
CA MET A 133 8.15 16.17 15.45
C MET A 133 9.62 15.72 15.63
N ALA A 134 10.05 14.66 14.94
CA ALA A 134 11.45 14.20 14.98
C ALA A 134 12.44 15.11 14.21
N ASN A 135 11.95 16.17 13.56
CA ASN A 135 12.77 17.18 12.88
C ASN A 135 12.91 18.48 13.70
N TRP A 136 12.21 18.60 14.82
CA TRP A 136 12.35 19.73 15.74
C TRP A 136 13.48 19.45 16.74
#